data_AF-A0A969DW58-F1
#
_entry.id   AF-A0A969DW58-F1
#
_cell.length_a   1.000
_cell.length_b   1.000
_cell.length_c   1.000
_cell.angle_alpha   90.00
_cell.angle_beta   90.00
_cell.angle_gamma   90.00
#
_symmetry.space_group_name_H-M   'P 1'
#
loop_
_entity.id
_entity.type
_entity.pdbx_description
1 polymer ?
#
loop_
_entity_poly.entity_id
_entity_poly.type
_entity_poly.pdbx_seq_one_letter_code
_entity_poly.pdbx_strand_id
1 'polypeptide(L)' 'MKCLIVDDEPLSLDILEKYIRDIPGLELAGRCLDAFAAMEKLKILI' A
#
# COMPACT_ATOMS: atom_id res chain seq x y z
N MET A 1 -11.70 -2.19 4.94
CA MET A 1 -10.56 -3.11 4.88
C MET A 1 -9.31 -2.27 4.65
N LYS A 2 -8.29 -2.41 5.49
CA LYS A 2 -7.01 -1.71 5.33
C LYS A 2 -6.09 -2.53 4.43
N CYS A 3 -5.36 -1.87 3.54
CA CYS A 3 -4.38 -2.52 2.66
C CYS A 3 -3.04 -1.79 2.65
N LEU A 4 -1.98 -2.54 2.33
CA LEU A 4 -0.65 -2.02 2.00
C LEU A 4 -0.40 -2.30 0.52
N ILE A 5 0.23 -1.36 -0.19
CA ILE A 5 0.74 -1.57 -1.55
C ILE A 5 2.26 -1.71 -1.52
N VAL A 6 2.79 -2.65 -2.30
CA VAL A 6 4.20 -3.00 -2.34
C VAL A 6 4.59 -3.24 -3.80
N ASP A 7 5.50 -2.42 -4.31
CA ASP A 7 6.01 -2.48 -5.69
C ASP A 7 7.33 -1.67 -5.73
N ASP A 8 8.34 -2.16 -6.44
CA ASP A 8 9.64 -1.50 -6.56
C ASP A 8 9.62 -0.32 -7.54
N GLU A 9 8.58 -0.20 -8.35
CA GLU A 9 8.38 0.92 -9.27
C GLU A 9 7.44 2.00 -8.68
N PRO A 10 7.92 3.24 -8.47
CA PRO A 10 7.11 4.33 -7.91
C PRO A 10 5.84 4.64 -8.73
N LEU A 11 5.91 4.51 -10.05
CA LEU A 11 4.77 4.77 -10.93
C LEU A 11 3.62 3.76 -10.71
N SER A 12 3.95 2.49 -10.45
CA SER A 12 2.96 1.46 -10.12
C SER A 12 2.23 1.81 -8.83
N LEU A 13 2.96 2.28 -7.81
CA LEU A 13 2.37 2.73 -6.54
C LEU A 13 1.40 3.90 -6.74
N ASP A 14 1.77 4.90 -7.56
CA ASP A 14 0.92 6.05 -7.86
C ASP A 14 -0.38 5.65 -8.58
N ILE A 15 -0.31 4.64 -9.46
CA ILE A 15 -1.47 4.07 -10.15
C ILE A 15 -2.37 3.32 -9.16
N LEU A 16 -1.82 2.46 -8.31
CA LEU A 16 -2.58 1.71 -7.31
C LEU A 16 -3.27 2.64 -6.31
N GLU A 17 -2.60 3.70 -5.86
CA GLU A 17 -3.20 4.69 -4.95
C GLU A 17 -4.39 5.43 -5.57
N LYS A 18 -4.41 5.65 -6.89
CA LYS A 18 -5.60 6.15 -7.60
C LYS A 18 -6.74 5.14 -7.55
N TYR A 19 -6.49 3.90 -7.94
CA TYR A 19 -7.53 2.86 -7.94
C TYR A 19 -8.10 2.57 -6.55
N ILE A 20 -7.28 2.60 -5.50
CA ILE A 20 -7.74 2.37 -4.12
C ILE A 20 -8.74 3.45 -3.69
N ARG A 21 -8.53 4.71 -4.08
CA ARG A 21 -9.47 5.81 -3.77
C ARG A 21 -10.85 5.62 -4.39
N ASP A 22 -10.92 4.90 -5.51
CA ASP A 22 -12.16 4.64 -6.23
C ASP A 22 -12.91 3.39 -5.72
N ILE A 23 -12.34 2.66 -4.75
CA ILE A 23 -12.94 1.43 -4.18
C ILE A 23 -13.51 1.73 -2.78
N PRO A 24 -14.84 1.86 -2.64
CA PRO A 24 -15.47 2.09 -1.34
C PRO A 24 -15.13 0.98 -0.35
N GLY A 25 -14.71 1.36 0.86
CA GLY A 25 -14.37 0.44 1.92
C GLY A 25 -12.95 -0.14 1.85
N LEU A 26 -12.13 0.27 0.89
CA LEU A 26 -10.69 0.00 0.87
C LEU A 26 -9.92 1.24 1.34
N GLU A 27 -9.08 1.09 2.36
CA GLU A 27 -8.30 2.18 2.95
C GLU A 27 -6.80 1.87 2.80
N LEU A 28 -6.07 2.78 2.15
CA LEU A 28 -4.62 2.65 2.01
C LEU A 28 -3.92 2.97 3.34
N ALA A 29 -3.32 1.95 3.96
CA ALA A 29 -2.55 2.06 5.21
C ALA A 29 -1.06 2.38 4.97
N GLY A 30 -0.58 2.28 3.73
CA GLY A 30 0.78 2.65 3.38
C GLY A 30 1.28 2.09 2.05
N ARG A 31 2.33 2.73 1.54
CA ARG A 31 3.07 2.32 0.34
C ARG A 31 4.50 1.89 0.69
N CYS A 32 5.02 0.88 0.00
CA CYS A 32 6.34 0.30 0.24
C CYS A 32 7.05 0.05 -1.08
N LEU A 33 8.36 0.37 -1.15
CA LEU A 33 9.19 0.12 -2.34
C LEU A 33 9.85 -1.26 -2.34
N ASP A 34 9.77 -1.97 -1.23
CA ASP A 34 10.36 -3.29 -1.07
C ASP A 34 9.62 -4.08 0.00
N ALA A 35 9.93 -5.39 0.05
CA ALA A 35 9.33 -6.31 1.00
C ALA A 35 9.73 -6.00 2.46
N PHE A 36 10.92 -5.45 2.72
CA PHE A 36 11.37 -5.17 4.08
C PHE A 36 10.56 -4.02 4.69
N ALA A 37 10.37 -2.92 3.96
CA ALA A 37 9.52 -1.81 4.36
C ALA A 37 8.07 -2.24 4.60
N ALA A 38 7.55 -3.16 3.77
CA ALA A 38 6.22 -3.74 3.94
C ALA A 38 6.11 -4.56 5.24
N MET A 39 7.09 -5.41 5.52
CA MET A 39 7.14 -6.22 6.74
C MET A 39 7.22 -5.37 8.01
N GLU A 40 8.02 -4.30 8.00
CA GLU A 40 8.10 -3.37 9.13
C GLU A 40 6.78 -2.63 9.34
N LYS A 41 6.12 -2.17 8.27
CA LYS A 41 4.78 -1.55 8.39
C LYS A 41 3.74 -2.53 8.92
N LEU A 42 3.77 -3.77 8.45
CA LEU A 42 2.81 -4.78 8.89
C LEU A 42 2.86 -4.96 10.41
N LYS A 43 4.05 -5.05 11.02
CA LYS A 43 4.23 -5.17 12.48
C LYS A 43 3.61 -4.03 13.30
N ILE A 44 3.44 -2.84 12.71
CA ILE A 44 2.87 -1.66 13.38
C ILE A 44 1.34 -1.61 13.21
N LEU A 45 0.82 -2.30 12.19
CA LEU A 45 -0.60 -2.30 11.81
C LEU A 45 -1.42 -3.41 12.48
N ILE A 46 -0.77 -4.47 12.97
CA ILE A 46 -1.32 -5.56 13.79
C ILE A 46 -0.88 -5.42 15.24
#